data_AF-A0A7Y1MN26-F1
#
_entry.id   AF-A0A7Y1MN26-F1
#
_cell.length_a   1.000
_cell.length_b   1.000
_cell.length_c   1.000
_cell.angle_alpha   90.00
_cell.angle_beta   90.00
_cell.angle_gamma   90.00
#
_symmetry.space_group_name_H-M   'P 1'
#
loop_
_entity.id
_entity.type
_entity.pdbx_description
1 polymer ?
#
loop_
_entity_poly.entity_id
_entity_poly.type
_entity_poly.pdbx_seq_one_letter_code
_entity_poly.pdbx_strand_id
1 'polypeptide(L)'
;MKPLFTTLATGLLLLGSAATYAASTVDLTVKGLIVPSACTPSLSSGGVIDHGKISAKDLRPDNPTLIGTHVMTLAVLCDAPIQFALNSIDNRAGSSIMTSDFGLGLINGTQKLGWYQLTLRNAVADGSAMQLIASGDGGNTWYKESFWDAGLYMAVATQDDATQPASVKELVTELVVSTSIARTDGLDLSNEVTLDGSATLEVKYL
;
A
#
# COMPACT_ATOMS: atom_id res chain seq x y z
N MET A 1 -21.75 114.09 -14.02
CA MET A 1 -21.82 113.08 -12.94
C MET A 1 -21.35 111.72 -13.46
N LYS A 2 -20.11 111.31 -13.18
CA LYS A 2 -19.74 110.07 -12.46
C LYS A 2 -18.24 109.77 -12.65
N PRO A 3 -17.51 109.33 -11.60
CA PRO A 3 -16.05 109.30 -11.58
C PRO A 3 -15.45 107.88 -11.68
N LEU A 4 -14.15 107.89 -12.00
CA LEU A 4 -13.00 107.05 -11.61
C LEU A 4 -13.15 105.58 -11.14
N PHE A 5 -12.44 104.72 -11.88
CA PHE A 5 -11.31 103.84 -11.50
C PHE A 5 -11.23 103.10 -10.15
N THR A 6 -10.75 101.85 -10.30
CA THR A 6 -9.84 101.03 -9.46
C THR A 6 -10.47 99.97 -8.55
N THR A 7 -10.18 98.69 -8.82
CA THR A 7 -9.99 97.65 -7.78
C THR A 7 -8.97 96.60 -8.22
N LEU A 8 -8.06 96.30 -7.28
CA LEU A 8 -6.91 95.39 -7.33
C LEU A 8 -7.29 93.91 -7.52
N ALA A 9 -6.45 93.18 -8.25
CA ALA A 9 -6.44 91.71 -8.34
C ALA A 9 -5.59 91.11 -7.20
N THR A 10 -6.20 90.30 -6.34
CA THR A 10 -5.54 89.58 -5.25
C THR A 10 -5.34 88.11 -5.64
N GLY A 11 -4.08 87.65 -5.59
CA GLY A 11 -3.65 86.32 -6.02
C GLY A 11 -4.09 85.18 -5.10
N LEU A 12 -4.35 84.04 -5.74
CA LEU A 12 -4.92 82.79 -5.22
C LEU A 12 -3.81 81.87 -4.68
N LEU A 13 -3.87 81.47 -3.40
CA LEU A 13 -3.03 80.42 -2.81
C LEU A 13 -3.91 79.22 -2.43
N LEU A 14 -3.94 78.21 -3.29
CA LEU A 14 -4.58 76.90 -3.04
C LEU A 14 -3.57 76.00 -2.32
N LEU A 15 -3.77 75.80 -1.01
CA LEU A 15 -3.08 74.77 -0.23
C LEU A 15 -3.66 73.40 -0.61
N GLY A 16 -2.90 72.63 -1.40
CA GLY A 16 -3.24 71.26 -1.77
C GLY A 16 -3.26 70.35 -0.54
N SER A 17 -4.42 69.76 -0.25
CA SER A 17 -4.57 68.71 0.76
C SER A 17 -3.99 67.40 0.20
N ALA A 18 -2.91 66.89 0.78
CA ALA A 18 -2.44 65.54 0.48
C ALA A 18 -3.43 64.52 1.06
N ALA A 19 -4.30 63.96 0.23
CA ALA A 19 -5.07 62.79 0.61
C ALA A 19 -4.14 61.56 0.57
N THR A 20 -3.52 61.23 1.70
CA THR A 20 -2.80 59.96 1.87
C THR A 20 -3.82 58.84 2.01
N TYR A 21 -4.11 58.16 0.90
CA TYR A 21 -4.89 56.92 0.93
C TYR A 21 -4.01 55.80 1.50
N ALA A 22 -4.30 55.37 2.74
CA ALA A 22 -3.77 54.13 3.27
C ALA A 22 -4.43 52.97 2.51
N ALA A 23 -3.67 52.32 1.62
CA ALA A 23 -4.14 51.10 0.97
C ALA A 23 -4.21 49.98 2.02
N SER A 24 -5.41 49.50 2.32
CA SER A 24 -5.63 48.34 3.18
C SER A 24 -5.41 47.07 2.35
N THR A 25 -4.26 46.45 2.49
CA THR A 25 -3.95 45.16 1.85
C THR A 25 -4.28 44.02 2.80
N VAL A 26 -4.92 42.96 2.29
CA VAL A 26 -5.14 41.70 3.01
C VAL A 26 -4.56 40.55 2.20
N ASP A 27 -3.83 39.66 2.86
CA ASP A 27 -3.22 38.51 2.21
C ASP A 27 -4.24 37.37 2.07
N LEU A 28 -4.54 36.98 0.82
CA LEU A 28 -5.28 35.77 0.50
C LEU A 28 -4.29 34.63 0.26
N THR A 29 -4.26 33.65 1.16
CA THR A 29 -3.48 32.43 0.97
C THR A 29 -4.39 31.29 0.55
N VAL A 30 -4.24 30.81 -0.68
CA VAL A 30 -4.90 29.59 -1.16
C VAL A 30 -3.94 28.41 -0.93
N LYS A 31 -4.33 27.47 -0.07
CA LYS A 31 -3.60 26.21 0.16
C LYS A 31 -4.46 25.04 -0.28
N GLY A 32 -3.84 24.07 -0.92
CA GLY A 32 -4.45 22.80 -1.28
C GLY A 32 -3.35 21.76 -1.49
N LEU A 33 -3.67 20.50 -1.20
CA LEU A 33 -2.85 19.35 -1.52
C LEU A 33 -3.62 18.50 -2.54
N ILE A 34 -3.06 18.31 -3.72
CA ILE A 34 -3.59 17.37 -4.71
C ILE A 34 -2.89 16.04 -4.44
N VAL A 35 -3.64 15.03 -3.99
CA VAL A 35 -3.15 13.66 -3.90
C VAL A 35 -3.42 13.00 -5.26
N PRO A 36 -2.38 12.60 -6.02
CA PRO A 36 -2.59 11.93 -7.29
C PRO A 36 -3.17 10.54 -7.04
N SER A 37 -4.21 10.19 -7.82
CA SER A 37 -4.75 8.84 -8.07
C SER A 37 -4.56 7.84 -6.92
N ALA A 38 -5.61 7.65 -6.11
CA ALA A 38 -5.56 6.67 -5.03
C ALA A 38 -5.84 5.27 -5.57
N CYS A 39 -4.90 4.36 -5.41
CA CYS A 39 -5.14 2.92 -5.55
C CYS A 39 -5.57 2.35 -4.20
N THR A 40 -6.71 1.66 -4.18
CA THR A 40 -7.25 1.02 -2.98
C THR A 40 -7.17 -0.51 -3.13
N PRO A 41 -6.34 -1.20 -2.33
CA PRO A 41 -6.31 -2.65 -2.31
C PRO A 41 -7.50 -3.19 -1.49
N SER A 42 -7.98 -4.37 -1.86
CA SER A 42 -9.02 -5.10 -1.15
C SER A 42 -8.80 -6.60 -1.25
N LEU A 43 -9.17 -7.33 -0.20
CA LEU A 43 -9.16 -8.79 -0.16
C LEU A 43 -10.58 -9.30 0.03
N SER A 44 -10.94 -10.36 -0.70
CA SER A 44 -12.19 -11.08 -0.44
C SER A 44 -12.24 -11.61 1.00
N SER A 45 -13.44 -11.79 1.55
CA SER A 45 -13.63 -12.28 2.93
C SER A 45 -12.94 -11.44 4.01
N GLY A 46 -12.61 -10.17 3.71
CA GLY A 46 -11.93 -9.27 4.65
C GLY A 46 -10.48 -9.64 4.96
N GLY A 47 -9.87 -10.52 4.16
CA GLY A 47 -8.49 -10.98 4.39
C GLY A 47 -8.34 -11.97 5.56
N VAL A 48 -9.43 -12.58 6.02
CA VAL A 48 -9.40 -13.55 7.12
C VAL A 48 -9.39 -14.98 6.57
N ILE A 49 -8.40 -15.77 7.00
CA ILE A 49 -8.36 -17.23 6.84
C ILE A 49 -8.53 -17.84 8.22
N ASP A 50 -9.58 -18.62 8.40
CA ASP A 50 -9.83 -19.38 9.61
C ASP A 50 -9.57 -20.87 9.33
N HIS A 51 -8.56 -21.43 9.98
CA HIS A 51 -8.23 -22.86 9.90
C HIS A 51 -9.05 -23.71 10.90
N GLY A 52 -9.90 -23.07 11.71
CA GLY A 52 -10.67 -23.72 12.75
C GLY A 52 -9.80 -24.35 13.83
N LYS A 53 -10.27 -25.46 14.41
CA LYS A 53 -9.54 -26.20 15.43
C LYS A 53 -8.74 -27.33 14.79
N ILE A 54 -7.44 -27.35 15.05
CA ILE A 54 -6.52 -28.39 14.58
C ILE A 54 -6.08 -29.22 15.78
N SER A 55 -6.25 -30.53 15.69
CA SER A 55 -5.78 -31.44 16.72
C SER A 55 -4.26 -31.61 16.61
N ALA A 56 -3.54 -31.49 17.72
CA ALA A 56 -2.11 -31.76 17.76
C ALA A 56 -1.74 -33.19 17.30
N LYS A 57 -2.69 -34.13 17.38
CA LYS A 57 -2.51 -35.52 16.92
C LYS A 57 -2.52 -35.66 15.40
N ASP A 58 -3.08 -34.69 14.68
CA ASP A 58 -3.12 -34.68 13.21
C ASP A 58 -1.85 -34.04 12.61
N LEU A 59 -1.00 -33.48 13.48
CA LEU A 59 0.26 -32.86 13.10
C LEU A 59 1.41 -33.86 13.14
N ARG A 60 2.36 -33.70 12.23
CA ARG A 60 3.53 -34.57 12.10
C ARG A 60 4.63 -34.19 13.10
N PRO A 61 5.18 -35.17 13.86
CA PRO A 61 6.25 -34.90 14.82
C PRO A 61 7.58 -34.58 14.17
N ASP A 62 7.89 -35.16 13.02
CA ASP A 62 9.22 -35.13 12.40
C ASP A 62 9.29 -34.26 11.14
N ASN A 63 8.14 -33.80 10.63
CA ASN A 63 8.02 -33.03 9.41
C ASN A 63 7.00 -31.88 9.56
N PRO A 64 7.12 -30.80 8.79
CA PRO A 64 6.08 -29.76 8.72
C PRO A 64 4.74 -30.36 8.28
N THR A 65 3.60 -29.79 8.66
CA THR A 65 2.26 -30.25 8.25
C THR A 65 1.54 -29.13 7.52
N LEU A 66 1.17 -29.36 6.25
CA LEU A 66 0.30 -28.43 5.51
C LEU A 66 -1.13 -28.57 6.05
N ILE A 67 -1.65 -27.51 6.66
CA ILE A 67 -2.96 -27.53 7.31
C ILE A 67 -4.07 -26.92 6.45
N GLY A 68 -3.71 -26.18 5.41
CA GLY A 68 -4.67 -25.67 4.45
C GLY A 68 -4.04 -24.82 3.36
N THR A 69 -4.71 -24.80 2.20
CA THR A 69 -4.43 -23.87 1.10
C THR A 69 -5.73 -23.14 0.79
N HIS A 70 -5.71 -21.82 0.99
CA HIS A 70 -6.85 -20.95 0.74
C HIS A 70 -6.57 -20.06 -0.45
N VAL A 71 -7.57 -19.84 -1.28
CA VAL A 71 -7.51 -18.90 -2.41
C VAL A 71 -8.45 -17.76 -2.12
N MET A 72 -7.94 -16.54 -2.17
CA MET A 72 -8.73 -15.32 -2.03
C MET A 72 -8.48 -14.40 -3.21
N THR A 73 -9.43 -13.52 -3.50
CA THR A 73 -9.25 -12.50 -4.53
C THR A 73 -8.57 -11.28 -3.90
N LEU A 74 -7.47 -10.86 -4.49
CA LEU A 74 -6.84 -9.56 -4.24
C LEU A 74 -7.18 -8.65 -5.41
N ALA A 75 -7.83 -7.52 -5.12
CA ALA A 75 -8.16 -6.50 -6.10
C ALA A 75 -7.53 -5.16 -5.72
N VAL A 76 -7.05 -4.42 -6.73
CA VAL A 76 -6.55 -3.05 -6.57
C VAL A 76 -7.28 -2.18 -7.58
N LEU A 77 -7.99 -1.17 -7.08
CA LEU A 77 -8.71 -0.22 -7.91
C LEU A 77 -8.10 1.17 -7.77
N CYS A 78 -7.69 1.75 -8.89
CA CYS A 78 -7.09 3.07 -8.98
C CYS A 78 -8.03 4.04 -9.72
N ASP A 79 -7.92 5.34 -9.45
CA ASP A 79 -8.73 6.36 -10.13
C ASP A 79 -8.39 6.49 -11.63
N ALA A 80 -7.13 6.23 -11.99
CA ALA A 80 -6.58 6.30 -13.34
C ALA A 80 -5.50 5.20 -13.55
N PRO A 81 -5.17 4.86 -14.81
CA PRO A 81 -4.07 3.94 -15.09
C PRO A 81 -2.74 4.44 -14.53
N ILE A 82 -2.06 3.63 -13.72
CA ILE A 82 -0.80 3.99 -13.06
C ILE A 82 0.07 2.74 -12.85
N GLN A 83 1.40 2.92 -12.85
CA GLN A 83 2.32 1.87 -12.44
C GLN A 83 2.38 1.80 -10.92
N PHE A 84 2.12 0.63 -10.38
CA PHE A 84 2.27 0.38 -8.95
C PHE A 84 2.86 -1.01 -8.72
N ALA A 85 3.45 -1.17 -7.54
CA ALA A 85 3.84 -2.43 -6.97
C ALA A 85 3.03 -2.72 -5.71
N LEU A 86 2.92 -3.99 -5.38
CA LEU A 86 2.39 -4.50 -4.13
C LEU A 86 3.56 -4.94 -3.27
N ASN A 87 3.59 -4.44 -2.04
CA ASN A 87 4.59 -4.82 -1.04
C ASN A 87 3.90 -5.58 0.09
N SER A 88 4.45 -6.72 0.48
CA SER A 88 3.96 -7.50 1.62
C SER A 88 4.89 -7.33 2.82
N ILE A 89 4.32 -7.08 3.98
CA ILE A 89 5.03 -6.95 5.25
C ILE A 89 4.52 -8.03 6.21
N ASP A 90 5.42 -8.89 6.69
CA ASP A 90 5.09 -9.82 7.77
C ASP A 90 5.03 -9.06 9.11
N ASN A 91 3.84 -8.96 9.71
CA ASN A 91 3.64 -8.32 11.01
C ASN A 91 4.12 -9.22 12.17
N ARG A 92 4.55 -10.45 11.85
CA ARG A 92 5.07 -11.48 12.76
C ARG A 92 6.48 -11.90 12.35
N ALA A 93 7.22 -10.99 11.72
CA ALA A 93 8.59 -11.20 11.28
C ALA A 93 9.46 -11.81 12.37
N GLY A 94 10.23 -12.84 12.00
CA GLY A 94 11.08 -13.60 12.92
C GLY A 94 10.40 -14.81 13.57
N SER A 95 9.08 -14.98 13.41
CA SER A 95 8.36 -16.16 13.91
C SER A 95 8.26 -17.33 12.91
N SER A 96 8.67 -17.11 11.66
CA SER A 96 8.85 -18.18 10.66
C SER A 96 10.21 -18.88 10.79
N ILE A 97 10.27 -20.19 10.49
CA ILE A 97 11.53 -20.94 10.37
C ILE A 97 12.22 -20.65 9.03
N MET A 98 11.44 -20.31 8.00
CA MET A 98 11.93 -19.93 6.68
C MET A 98 12.09 -18.40 6.60
N THR A 99 13.19 -17.91 6.03
CA THR A 99 13.50 -16.46 6.01
C THR A 99 12.57 -15.64 5.12
N SER A 100 12.02 -16.26 4.07
CA SER A 100 11.18 -15.59 3.07
C SER A 100 9.68 -15.77 3.30
N ASP A 101 9.28 -16.67 4.21
CA ASP A 101 7.88 -16.96 4.50
C ASP A 101 7.37 -16.17 5.70
N PHE A 102 6.06 -16.01 5.78
CA PHE A 102 5.39 -15.24 6.82
C PHE A 102 5.15 -16.09 8.06
N GLY A 103 5.42 -15.55 9.24
CA GLY A 103 5.34 -16.30 10.49
C GLY A 103 3.92 -16.48 11.04
N LEU A 104 3.69 -17.58 11.75
CA LEU A 104 2.42 -17.87 12.46
C LEU A 104 2.45 -17.54 13.96
N GLY A 105 3.49 -16.83 14.42
CA GLY A 105 3.70 -16.52 15.82
C GLY A 105 4.61 -17.51 16.55
N LEU A 106 4.79 -17.25 17.85
CA LEU A 106 5.71 -17.99 18.71
C LEU A 106 4.94 -18.65 19.85
N ILE A 107 5.26 -19.92 20.12
CA ILE A 107 4.86 -20.59 21.36
C ILE A 107 5.88 -20.23 22.44
N ASN A 108 5.38 -19.84 23.62
CA ASN A 108 6.21 -19.48 24.77
C ASN A 108 7.31 -18.43 24.43
N GLY A 109 7.05 -17.57 23.45
CA GLY A 109 7.95 -16.51 23.00
C GLY A 109 9.23 -16.97 22.27
N THR A 110 9.41 -18.27 22.00
CA THR A 110 10.67 -18.80 21.44
C THR A 110 10.49 -19.84 20.34
N GLN A 111 9.47 -20.70 20.45
CA GLN A 111 9.26 -21.79 19.51
C GLN A 111 8.45 -21.29 18.31
N LYS A 112 9.02 -21.43 17.11
CA LYS A 112 8.40 -20.99 15.86
C LYS A 112 7.30 -21.96 15.46
N LEU A 113 6.05 -21.53 15.57
CA LEU A 113 4.87 -22.39 15.37
C LEU A 113 4.78 -22.91 13.92
N GLY A 114 5.12 -22.07 12.96
CA GLY A 114 5.03 -22.40 11.55
C GLY A 114 5.06 -21.16 10.69
N TRP A 115 4.61 -21.31 9.45
CA TRP A 115 4.64 -20.25 8.46
C TRP A 115 3.49 -20.36 7.47
N TYR A 116 3.26 -19.30 6.71
CA TYR A 116 2.43 -19.33 5.52
C TYR A 116 3.13 -18.64 4.35
N GLN A 117 2.77 -19.08 3.15
CA GLN A 117 3.36 -18.63 1.91
C GLN A 117 2.28 -17.96 1.07
N LEU A 118 2.67 -16.89 0.37
CA LEU A 118 1.80 -16.15 -0.53
C LEU A 118 2.20 -16.45 -1.98
N THR A 119 1.22 -16.72 -2.83
CA THR A 119 1.45 -16.89 -4.27
C THR A 119 0.35 -16.16 -5.02
N LEU A 120 0.74 -15.32 -5.98
CA LEU A 120 -0.19 -14.67 -6.88
C LEU A 120 -0.43 -15.55 -8.11
N ARG A 121 -1.67 -15.59 -8.61
CA ARG A 121 -2.04 -16.35 -9.81
C ARG A 121 -3.13 -15.62 -10.60
N ASN A 122 -3.27 -15.98 -11.87
CA ASN A 122 -4.42 -15.56 -12.69
C ASN A 122 -4.64 -14.04 -12.69
N ALA A 123 -3.55 -13.27 -12.80
CA ALA A 123 -3.63 -11.81 -12.81
C ALA A 123 -4.33 -11.31 -14.07
N VAL A 124 -5.37 -10.50 -13.86
CA VAL A 124 -6.11 -9.79 -14.90
C VAL A 124 -6.08 -8.31 -14.55
N ALA A 125 -5.66 -7.47 -15.49
CA ALA A 125 -5.71 -6.03 -15.33
C ALA A 125 -6.44 -5.37 -16.49
N ASP A 126 -7.36 -4.45 -16.18
CA ASP A 126 -8.21 -3.74 -17.16
C ASP A 126 -8.87 -4.69 -18.19
N GLY A 127 -9.28 -5.88 -17.72
CA GLY A 127 -9.90 -6.93 -18.55
C GLY A 127 -8.94 -7.79 -19.38
N SER A 128 -7.63 -7.55 -19.30
CA SER A 128 -6.60 -8.30 -20.04
C SER A 128 -5.78 -9.21 -19.12
N ALA A 129 -5.42 -10.40 -19.60
CA ALA A 129 -4.55 -11.30 -18.84
C ALA A 129 -3.11 -10.76 -18.77
N MET A 130 -2.57 -10.65 -17.56
CA MET A 130 -1.25 -10.10 -17.30
C MET A 130 -0.28 -11.16 -16.81
N GLN A 131 1.01 -10.89 -16.92
CA GLN A 131 2.03 -11.70 -16.25
C GLN A 131 2.39 -11.09 -14.91
N LEU A 132 2.71 -11.94 -13.93
CA LEU A 132 3.20 -11.53 -12.62
C LEU A 132 4.72 -11.37 -12.68
N ILE A 133 5.18 -10.28 -12.10
CA ILE A 133 6.60 -9.94 -12.01
C ILE A 133 6.93 -9.53 -10.58
N ALA A 134 8.17 -9.76 -10.17
CA ALA A 134 8.70 -9.30 -8.89
C ALA A 134 9.93 -8.42 -9.07
N SER A 135 10.20 -7.61 -8.07
CA SER A 135 11.44 -6.88 -7.87
C SER A 135 11.95 -7.10 -6.46
N GLY A 136 13.22 -7.51 -6.34
CA GLY A 136 13.93 -7.67 -5.07
C GLY A 136 14.81 -6.47 -4.70
N ASP A 137 14.85 -5.44 -5.54
CA ASP A 137 15.73 -4.28 -5.40
C ASP A 137 14.95 -2.96 -5.34
N GLY A 138 13.69 -3.00 -4.91
CA GLY A 138 12.86 -1.81 -4.70
C GLY A 138 12.28 -1.21 -5.99
N GLY A 139 12.15 -2.00 -7.05
CA GLY A 139 11.55 -1.60 -8.33
C GLY A 139 12.55 -1.23 -9.42
N ASN A 140 13.87 -1.43 -9.20
CA ASN A 140 14.89 -1.09 -10.19
C ASN A 140 15.00 -2.14 -11.30
N THR A 141 14.88 -3.42 -10.94
CA THR A 141 14.84 -4.53 -11.89
C THR A 141 13.64 -5.44 -11.63
N TRP A 142 13.12 -6.05 -12.70
CA TRP A 142 11.94 -6.88 -12.68
C TRP A 142 12.17 -8.20 -13.40
N TYR A 143 11.57 -9.27 -12.86
CA TYR A 143 11.63 -10.61 -13.42
C TYR A 143 10.31 -11.35 -13.18
N LYS A 144 10.02 -12.37 -14.00
CA LYS A 144 8.84 -13.23 -13.83
C LYS A 144 8.90 -13.94 -12.49
N GLU A 145 7.88 -13.75 -11.67
CA GLU A 145 7.76 -14.39 -10.37
C GLU A 145 6.28 -14.39 -9.95
N SER A 146 5.88 -15.45 -9.24
CA SER A 146 4.54 -15.61 -8.69
C SER A 146 4.55 -15.85 -7.17
N PHE A 147 5.67 -16.31 -6.62
CA PHE A 147 5.86 -16.43 -5.18
C PHE A 147 6.11 -15.04 -4.59
N TRP A 148 5.27 -14.68 -3.62
CA TRP A 148 5.35 -13.38 -2.99
C TRP A 148 6.06 -13.51 -1.65
N ASP A 149 7.38 -13.66 -1.73
CA ASP A 149 8.25 -13.69 -0.57
C ASP A 149 8.22 -12.35 0.18
N ALA A 150 8.39 -12.40 1.50
CA ALA A 150 8.46 -11.19 2.32
C ALA A 150 9.60 -10.26 1.83
N GLY A 151 9.25 -9.01 1.54
CA GLY A 151 10.20 -8.01 1.03
C GLY A 151 10.30 -7.93 -0.50
N LEU A 152 9.63 -8.82 -1.26
CA LEU A 152 9.48 -8.65 -2.71
C LEU A 152 8.37 -7.64 -3.02
N TYR A 153 8.65 -6.79 -4.01
CA TYR A 153 7.64 -5.99 -4.69
C TYR A 153 7.05 -6.82 -5.81
N MET A 154 5.74 -7.02 -5.80
CA MET A 154 5.01 -7.71 -6.87
C MET A 154 4.29 -6.71 -7.76
N ALA A 155 4.31 -6.91 -9.07
CA ALA A 155 3.54 -6.10 -10.00
C ALA A 155 3.00 -6.96 -11.14
N VAL A 156 2.27 -6.32 -12.05
CA VAL A 156 1.82 -6.93 -13.29
C VAL A 156 2.49 -6.29 -14.49
N ALA A 157 2.74 -7.10 -15.52
CA ALA A 157 3.30 -6.66 -16.78
C ALA A 157 2.45 -7.17 -17.96
N THR A 158 2.58 -6.54 -19.12
CA THR A 158 1.96 -7.06 -20.36
C THR A 158 2.61 -8.38 -20.73
N GLN A 159 1.94 -9.30 -21.43
CA GLN A 159 2.50 -10.64 -21.74
C GLN A 159 3.84 -10.60 -22.51
N ASP A 160 4.09 -9.53 -23.26
CA ASP A 160 5.24 -9.39 -24.15
C ASP A 160 6.48 -8.81 -23.46
N ASP A 161 6.31 -8.14 -22.32
CA ASP A 161 7.40 -7.44 -21.61
C ASP A 161 7.29 -7.67 -20.10
N ALA A 162 8.23 -8.45 -19.55
CA ALA A 162 8.31 -8.73 -18.11
C ALA A 162 9.32 -7.84 -17.38
N THR A 163 9.94 -6.90 -18.07
CA THR A 163 11.06 -6.11 -17.54
C THR A 163 10.62 -4.84 -16.81
N GLN A 164 9.33 -4.53 -16.87
CA GLN A 164 8.75 -3.35 -16.24
C GLN A 164 7.26 -3.56 -15.92
N PRO A 165 6.74 -2.92 -14.85
CA PRO A 165 5.32 -2.91 -14.54
C PRO A 165 4.49 -2.21 -15.62
N ALA A 166 3.29 -2.70 -15.87
CA ALA A 166 2.32 -2.04 -16.73
C ALA A 166 1.53 -0.98 -15.95
N SER A 167 1.18 0.13 -16.62
CA SER A 167 0.20 1.07 -16.09
C SER A 167 -1.19 0.48 -16.18
N VAL A 168 -1.85 0.26 -15.04
CA VAL A 168 -3.19 -0.35 -15.00
C VAL A 168 -4.10 0.42 -14.05
N LYS A 169 -5.41 0.38 -14.31
CA LYS A 169 -6.41 1.04 -13.46
C LYS A 169 -7.08 0.06 -12.50
N GLU A 170 -7.39 -1.13 -12.97
CA GLU A 170 -7.96 -2.22 -12.19
C GLU A 170 -7.05 -3.44 -12.29
N LEU A 171 -6.69 -4.02 -11.15
CA LEU A 171 -6.02 -5.30 -11.06
C LEU A 171 -6.87 -6.25 -10.23
N VAL A 172 -7.08 -7.46 -10.73
CA VAL A 172 -7.68 -8.58 -10.00
C VAL A 172 -6.74 -9.78 -10.13
N THR A 173 -6.36 -10.38 -9.02
CA THR A 173 -5.48 -11.54 -8.97
C THR A 173 -5.91 -12.50 -7.86
N GLU A 174 -5.60 -13.78 -8.02
CA GLU A 174 -5.78 -14.77 -6.96
C GLU A 174 -4.57 -14.73 -6.03
N LEU A 175 -4.81 -14.52 -4.74
CA LEU A 175 -3.84 -14.71 -3.67
C LEU A 175 -4.06 -16.09 -3.06
N VAL A 176 -3.13 -16.99 -3.32
CA VAL A 176 -3.08 -18.32 -2.73
C VAL A 176 -2.24 -18.26 -1.46
N VAL A 177 -2.81 -18.71 -0.35
CA VAL A 177 -2.17 -18.75 0.96
C VAL A 177 -2.07 -20.21 1.40
N SER A 178 -0.85 -20.72 1.49
CA SER A 178 -0.58 -22.08 1.98
C SER A 178 0.01 -22.02 3.37
N THR A 179 -0.64 -22.63 4.36
CA THR A 179 -0.25 -22.55 5.76
C THR A 179 0.30 -23.88 6.25
N SER A 180 1.48 -23.85 6.86
CA SER A 180 2.16 -25.02 7.39
C SER A 180 2.52 -24.85 8.86
N ILE A 181 2.28 -25.89 9.65
CA ILE A 181 2.77 -25.99 11.03
C ILE A 181 4.13 -26.67 11.01
N ALA A 182 5.06 -26.19 11.84
CA ALA A 182 6.37 -26.82 11.99
C ALA A 182 6.22 -28.24 12.56
N ARG A 183 7.31 -29.03 12.46
CA ARG A 183 7.38 -30.36 13.10
C ARG A 183 7.10 -30.23 14.60
N THR A 184 6.26 -31.10 15.16
CA THR A 184 5.74 -30.90 16.52
C THR A 184 6.65 -31.41 17.63
N ASP A 185 7.68 -32.19 17.34
CA ASP A 185 8.63 -32.66 18.35
C ASP A 185 9.53 -31.55 18.95
N GLY A 186 9.52 -30.35 18.34
CA GLY A 186 10.14 -29.13 18.86
C GLY A 186 9.16 -28.11 19.44
N LEU A 187 7.86 -28.44 19.53
CA LEU A 187 6.79 -27.51 19.94
C LEU A 187 6.12 -27.97 21.24
N ASP A 188 5.85 -27.04 22.14
CA ASP A 188 5.03 -27.28 23.33
C ASP A 188 3.54 -27.10 22.99
N LEU A 189 2.89 -28.21 22.63
CA LEU A 189 1.45 -28.28 22.34
C LEU A 189 0.66 -28.91 23.50
N SER A 190 1.17 -28.80 24.73
CA SER A 190 0.47 -29.29 25.93
C SER A 190 -0.79 -28.49 26.27
N ASN A 191 -0.86 -27.25 25.79
CA ASN A 191 -1.99 -26.34 25.91
C ASN A 191 -2.48 -25.87 24.53
N GLU A 192 -3.62 -25.18 24.50
CA GLU A 192 -4.09 -24.52 23.28
C GLU A 192 -3.10 -23.44 22.83
N VAL A 193 -2.81 -23.44 21.53
CA VAL A 193 -1.90 -22.48 20.88
C VAL A 193 -2.65 -21.80 19.74
N THR A 194 -2.63 -20.47 19.74
CA THR A 194 -3.29 -19.66 18.70
C THR A 194 -2.41 -19.57 17.45
N LEU A 195 -3.01 -19.77 16.27
CA LEU A 195 -2.40 -19.40 15.00
C LEU A 195 -2.53 -17.89 14.82
N ASP A 196 -1.41 -17.18 14.91
CA ASP A 196 -1.36 -15.72 14.91
C ASP A 196 -0.54 -15.22 13.71
N GLY A 197 -0.95 -15.61 12.50
CA GLY A 197 -0.36 -15.12 11.25
C GLY A 197 -0.95 -13.77 10.85
N SER A 198 -0.11 -12.83 10.43
CA SER A 198 -0.56 -11.51 10.00
C SER A 198 0.40 -10.87 9.01
N ALA A 199 -0.14 -10.37 7.89
CA ALA A 199 0.60 -9.59 6.92
C ALA A 199 -0.15 -8.31 6.54
N THR A 200 0.60 -7.27 6.22
CA THR A 200 0.09 -6.02 5.64
C THR A 200 0.44 -6.01 4.16
N LEU A 201 -0.55 -5.75 3.30
CA LEU A 201 -0.34 -5.59 1.86
C LEU A 201 -0.47 -4.10 1.52
N GLU A 202 0.61 -3.51 1.02
CA GLU A 202 0.68 -2.08 0.70
C GLU A 202 0.81 -1.86 -0.80
N VAL A 203 0.19 -0.79 -1.30
CA VAL A 203 0.46 -0.29 -2.65
C VAL A 203 1.64 0.69 -2.59
N LYS A 204 2.63 0.48 -3.47
CA LYS A 204 3.76 1.38 -3.72
C LYS A 204 3.61 1.95 -5.13
N TYR A 205 3.51 3.26 -5.22
CA TYR A 205 3.53 3.96 -6.51
C TYR A 205 4.97 4.00 -7.04
N LEU A 206 5.12 3.81 -8.35
CA LEU A 206 6.41 3.75 -9.04
C LEU A 206 6.67 5.02 -9.86
#